data_AF-A0A4C2EK05-F1
#
_entry.id   AF-A0A4C2EK05-F1
#
_cell.length_a   1.000
_cell.length_b   1.000
_cell.length_c   1.000
_cell.angle_alpha   90.00
_cell.angle_beta   90.00
_cell.angle_gamma   90.00
#
_symmetry.space_group_name_H-M   'P 1'
#
loop_
_entity.id
_entity.type
_entity.pdbx_description
1 polymer ?
#
loop_
_entity_poly.entity_id
_entity_poly.type
_entity_poly.pdbx_seq_one_letter_code
_entity_poly.pdbx_strand_id
1 'polypeptide(L)'
;MDERTGVFRVYRVVEAFPHINLFDTDATRLYTVYQSGYGERQPAVDALRTGDLVEATLGGDPDDQEEAWSLLSVDRLDRVAMDFAVDAELPEVAADLWEPGLERPASATLEEDGEPVAECFVQPRAPLPGGTFVPSVLTGLLPMESLLTELPAIGEPPTNALFIDPDAPDADGYSRPYGVAVLFTAEADELLAEFRERYDLPTDTDNRPEYDPYGL
;
A
#
# COMPACT_ATOMS: atom_id res chain seq x y z
N MET A 1 -21.04 -6.17 20.59
CA MET A 1 -20.48 -4.88 20.14
C MET A 1 -19.35 -4.48 21.07
N ASP A 2 -18.14 -4.69 20.57
CA ASP A 2 -16.84 -4.29 21.10
C ASP A 2 -16.43 -2.97 20.43
N GLU A 3 -15.62 -2.16 21.10
CA GLU A 3 -15.04 -0.93 20.57
C GLU A 3 -13.52 -1.03 20.58
N ARG A 4 -12.89 -0.65 19.46
CA ARG A 4 -11.44 -0.71 19.30
C ARG A 4 -10.92 0.64 18.85
N THR A 5 -10.15 1.29 19.72
CA THR A 5 -9.45 2.53 19.40
C THR A 5 -7.98 2.23 19.20
N GLY A 6 -7.39 2.81 18.16
CA GLY A 6 -5.99 2.63 17.83
C GLY A 6 -5.55 3.47 16.65
N VAL A 7 -4.33 3.21 16.21
CA VAL A 7 -3.74 3.80 15.02
C VAL A 7 -3.81 2.79 13.88
N PHE A 8 -4.29 3.24 12.73
CA PHE A 8 -4.54 2.38 11.58
C PHE A 8 -3.97 2.97 10.31
N ARG A 9 -3.41 2.11 9.45
CA ARG A 9 -3.08 2.43 8.07
C ARG A 9 -4.29 2.17 7.17
N VAL A 10 -4.65 3.16 6.36
CA VAL A 10 -5.77 3.08 5.42
C VAL A 10 -5.32 2.42 4.12
N TYR A 11 -6.10 1.43 3.67
CA TYR A 11 -5.99 0.78 2.38
C TYR A 11 -7.34 0.84 1.66
N ARG A 12 -7.36 1.38 0.44
CA ARG A 12 -8.59 1.51 -0.36
C ARG A 12 -8.51 0.58 -1.57
N VAL A 13 -9.47 -0.33 -1.65
CA VAL A 13 -9.42 -1.42 -2.63
C VAL A 13 -9.92 -0.97 -4.00
N VAL A 14 -11.14 -0.43 -4.11
CA VAL A 14 -11.70 0.18 -5.35
C VAL A 14 -13.02 0.91 -5.09
N GLU A 15 -13.48 1.72 -6.04
CA GLU A 15 -14.79 2.41 -5.99
C GLU A 15 -16.00 1.46 -6.09
N ALA A 16 -15.86 0.33 -6.79
CA ALA A 16 -16.95 -0.61 -7.06
C ALA A 16 -17.54 -1.23 -5.78
N PHE A 17 -16.72 -1.41 -4.74
CA PHE A 17 -17.13 -1.83 -3.41
C PHE A 17 -16.64 -0.79 -2.42
N PRO A 18 -17.46 0.20 -2.04
CA PRO A 18 -17.03 1.33 -1.23
C PRO A 18 -16.77 0.86 0.20
N HIS A 19 -15.58 0.33 0.45
CA HIS A 19 -15.07 -0.04 1.76
C HIS A 19 -13.65 0.50 1.91
N ILE A 20 -13.23 0.65 3.16
CA ILE A 20 -11.83 0.86 3.52
C ILE A 20 -11.37 -0.31 4.36
N ASN A 21 -10.12 -0.69 4.16
CA ASN A 21 -9.42 -1.58 5.04
C ASN A 21 -8.53 -0.75 5.97
N LEU A 22 -8.58 -1.07 7.26
CA LEU A 22 -7.83 -0.42 8.31
C LEU A 22 -6.89 -1.46 8.92
N PHE A 23 -5.60 -1.30 8.67
CA PHE A 23 -4.57 -2.17 9.24
C PHE A 23 -4.10 -1.58 10.56
N ASP A 24 -4.33 -2.30 11.64
CA ASP A 24 -3.89 -1.96 12.99
C ASP A 24 -2.37 -2.11 13.10
N THR A 25 -1.70 -0.98 13.31
CA THR A 25 -0.23 -0.90 13.28
C THR A 25 0.42 -1.64 14.44
N ASP A 26 -0.31 -1.83 15.55
CA ASP A 26 0.19 -2.49 16.75
C ASP A 26 -0.21 -3.97 16.78
N ALA A 27 -1.48 -4.28 16.52
CA ALA A 27 -2.00 -5.64 16.60
C ALA A 27 -1.83 -6.46 15.31
N THR A 28 -1.31 -5.83 14.24
CA THR A 28 -1.02 -6.48 12.95
C THR A 28 -2.26 -7.15 12.35
N ARG A 29 -3.41 -6.48 12.45
CA ARG A 29 -4.73 -7.00 12.04
C ARG A 29 -5.43 -6.06 11.08
N LEU A 30 -6.05 -6.63 10.06
CA LEU A 30 -6.87 -5.91 9.11
C LEU A 30 -8.35 -5.90 9.55
N TYR A 31 -8.98 -4.73 9.45
CA TYR A 31 -10.42 -4.55 9.66
C TYR A 31 -11.04 -3.97 8.38
N THR A 32 -12.16 -4.54 7.95
CA THR A 32 -12.91 -4.03 6.80
C THR A 32 -14.14 -3.27 7.28
N VAL A 33 -14.26 -2.02 6.86
CA VAL A 33 -15.41 -1.17 7.15
C VAL A 33 -16.08 -0.84 5.82
N TYR A 34 -17.31 -1.32 5.63
CA TYR A 34 -18.12 -1.00 4.46
C TYR A 34 -18.77 0.38 4.59
N GLN A 35 -19.16 1.00 3.48
CA GLN A 35 -19.80 2.31 3.45
C GLN A 35 -20.99 2.45 4.40
N SER A 36 -21.79 1.38 4.55
CA SER A 36 -22.92 1.35 5.48
C SER A 36 -22.51 1.61 6.94
N GLY A 37 -21.25 1.34 7.29
CA GLY A 37 -20.67 1.56 8.61
C GLY A 37 -20.05 2.94 8.82
N TYR A 38 -20.01 3.83 7.81
CA TYR A 38 -19.40 5.17 7.97
C TYR A 38 -20.32 6.19 8.65
N GLY A 39 -21.63 6.10 8.40
CA GLY A 39 -22.61 7.06 8.91
C GLY A 39 -22.27 8.52 8.51
N GLU A 40 -22.30 9.42 9.48
CA GLU A 40 -22.00 10.86 9.28
C GLU A 40 -20.52 11.14 8.94
N ARG A 41 -19.65 10.14 9.00
CA ARG A 41 -18.21 10.27 8.73
C ARG A 41 -17.83 10.08 7.25
N GLN A 42 -18.80 9.86 6.37
CA GLN A 42 -18.58 9.73 4.93
C GLN A 42 -17.64 10.82 4.37
N PRO A 43 -17.80 12.13 4.66
CA PRO A 43 -16.91 13.15 4.10
C PRO A 43 -15.46 13.02 4.59
N ALA A 44 -15.24 12.55 5.81
CA ALA A 44 -13.90 12.30 6.34
C ALA A 44 -13.27 11.10 5.61
N VAL A 45 -14.04 10.02 5.41
CA VAL A 45 -13.59 8.84 4.65
C VAL A 45 -13.31 9.17 3.19
N ASP A 46 -14.11 10.03 2.55
CA ASP A 46 -13.90 10.46 1.17
C ASP A 46 -12.58 11.24 1.00
N ALA A 47 -12.11 11.92 2.05
CA ALA A 47 -10.83 12.63 2.05
C ALA A 47 -9.60 11.73 2.28
N LEU A 48 -9.81 10.50 2.76
CA LEU A 48 -8.72 9.55 3.02
C LEU A 48 -8.17 8.94 1.73
N ARG A 49 -6.87 8.65 1.71
CA ARG A 49 -6.17 7.95 0.63
C ARG A 49 -5.50 6.68 1.16
N THR A 50 -5.18 5.76 0.26
CA THR A 50 -4.30 4.62 0.58
C THR A 50 -2.97 5.17 1.11
N GLY A 51 -2.49 4.62 2.23
CA GLY A 51 -1.29 5.08 2.92
C GLY A 51 -1.51 6.12 4.03
N ASP A 52 -2.72 6.68 4.17
CA ASP A 52 -3.06 7.55 5.30
C ASP A 52 -2.94 6.80 6.64
N LEU A 53 -2.33 7.45 7.62
CA LEU A 53 -2.31 7.01 9.01
C LEU A 53 -3.41 7.74 9.77
N VAL A 54 -4.27 7.00 10.45
CA VAL A 54 -5.41 7.58 11.17
C VAL A 54 -5.46 7.09 12.61
N GLU A 55 -5.88 7.96 13.52
CA GLU A 55 -6.45 7.54 14.80
C GLU A 55 -7.93 7.26 14.56
N ALA A 56 -8.41 6.07 14.90
CA ALA A 56 -9.81 5.71 14.68
C ALA A 56 -10.37 4.88 15.82
N THR A 57 -11.70 4.88 15.92
CA THR A 57 -12.44 3.95 16.78
C THR A 57 -13.40 3.14 15.92
N LEU A 58 -13.30 1.81 16.03
CA LEU A 58 -14.12 0.85 15.31
C LEU A 58 -15.10 0.18 16.28
N GLY A 59 -16.35 -0.01 15.85
CA GLY A 59 -17.37 -0.74 16.59
C GLY A 59 -17.84 -1.95 15.80
N GLY A 60 -17.93 -3.12 16.45
CA GLY A 60 -18.41 -4.35 15.81
C GLY A 60 -18.41 -5.52 16.77
N ASP A 61 -18.96 -6.68 16.39
CA ASP A 61 -18.81 -7.91 17.17
C ASP A 61 -17.60 -8.73 16.68
N PRO A 62 -16.54 -8.90 17.50
CA PRO A 62 -15.36 -9.66 17.09
C PRO A 62 -15.63 -11.16 16.91
N ASP A 63 -16.73 -11.67 17.46
CA ASP A 63 -17.14 -13.07 17.33
C ASP A 63 -18.08 -13.30 16.12
N ASP A 64 -18.54 -12.23 15.47
CA ASP A 64 -19.37 -12.28 14.27
C ASP A 64 -18.54 -11.93 13.02
N GLN A 65 -18.19 -12.95 12.25
CA GLN A 65 -17.42 -12.78 11.00
C GLN A 65 -18.28 -12.28 9.83
N GLU A 66 -19.60 -12.26 9.97
CA GLU A 66 -20.53 -11.74 8.97
C GLU A 66 -20.91 -10.28 9.25
N GLU A 67 -20.73 -9.79 10.48
CA GLU A 67 -20.95 -8.39 10.84
C GLU A 67 -19.80 -7.50 10.36
N ALA A 68 -20.16 -6.50 9.55
CA ALA A 68 -19.25 -5.44 9.16
C ALA A 68 -18.88 -4.54 10.34
N TRP A 69 -17.60 -4.19 10.46
CA TRP A 69 -17.17 -3.14 11.38
C TRP A 69 -17.77 -1.79 10.98
N SER A 70 -18.05 -0.96 11.97
CA SER A 70 -18.53 0.42 11.83
C SER A 70 -17.45 1.40 12.29
N LEU A 71 -17.36 2.55 11.62
CA LEU A 71 -16.42 3.61 11.95
C LEU A 71 -17.08 4.62 12.90
N LEU A 72 -16.63 4.63 14.15
CA LEU A 72 -17.15 5.49 15.21
C LEU A 72 -16.44 6.84 15.29
N SER A 73 -15.14 6.88 15.02
CA SER A 73 -14.35 8.10 14.87
C SER A 73 -13.20 7.87 13.90
N VAL A 74 -12.72 8.94 13.25
CA VAL A 74 -11.54 8.90 12.38
C VAL A 74 -10.92 10.29 12.29
N ASP A 75 -9.62 10.38 12.57
CA ASP A 75 -8.82 11.58 12.46
C ASP A 75 -7.49 11.24 11.79
N ARG A 76 -7.16 11.95 10.69
CA ARG A 76 -5.91 11.71 9.96
C ARG A 76 -4.73 12.29 10.73
N LEU A 77 -3.73 11.45 10.99
CA LEU A 77 -2.48 11.81 11.66
C LEU A 77 -1.39 12.17 10.66
N ASP A 78 -1.20 11.33 9.64
CA ASP A 78 -0.10 11.45 8.68
C ASP A 78 -0.41 10.71 7.36
N ARG A 79 0.53 10.72 6.42
CA ARG A 79 0.42 10.06 5.12
C ARG A 79 1.79 9.63 4.58
N VAL A 80 1.88 8.38 4.14
CA VAL A 80 2.83 8.00 3.09
C VAL A 80 2.10 8.07 1.76
N ALA A 81 2.55 8.89 0.83
CA ALA A 81 1.93 9.01 -0.48
C ALA A 81 2.20 7.73 -1.29
N MET A 82 1.16 6.98 -1.63
CA MET A 82 1.26 5.73 -2.36
C MET A 82 0.81 5.90 -3.81
N ASP A 83 1.76 5.70 -4.73
CA ASP A 83 1.57 5.75 -6.18
C ASP A 83 1.68 4.35 -6.80
N PHE A 84 0.98 4.12 -7.91
CA PHE A 84 0.94 2.82 -8.59
C PHE A 84 1.28 2.95 -10.08
N ALA A 85 2.14 2.06 -10.57
CA ALA A 85 2.47 1.89 -11.98
C ALA A 85 2.24 0.43 -12.39
N VAL A 86 1.13 0.17 -13.08
CA VAL A 86 0.78 -1.17 -13.61
C VAL A 86 0.98 -1.21 -15.12
N ASP A 87 1.11 -2.41 -15.69
CA ASP A 87 1.52 -2.60 -17.09
C ASP A 87 2.84 -1.86 -17.41
N ALA A 88 3.74 -1.80 -16.42
CA ALA A 88 4.90 -0.93 -16.44
C ALA A 88 6.23 -1.71 -16.45
N GLU A 89 7.23 -1.19 -17.16
CA GLU A 89 8.57 -1.79 -17.12
C GLU A 89 9.22 -1.59 -15.75
N LEU A 90 9.65 -2.69 -15.13
CA LEU A 90 10.35 -2.65 -13.85
C LEU A 90 11.69 -1.89 -13.94
N PRO A 91 12.12 -1.21 -12.86
CA PRO A 91 13.40 -0.52 -12.83
C PRO A 91 14.55 -1.53 -12.90
N GLU A 92 15.68 -1.15 -13.53
CA GLU A 92 16.80 -2.07 -13.79
C GLU A 92 17.36 -2.70 -12.51
N VAL A 93 17.46 -1.93 -11.43
CA VAL A 93 17.88 -2.38 -10.10
C VAL A 93 17.07 -3.60 -9.59
N ALA A 94 15.79 -3.71 -9.97
CA ALA A 94 14.96 -4.83 -9.55
C ALA A 94 15.33 -6.14 -10.26
N ALA A 95 15.87 -6.06 -11.49
CA ALA A 95 16.34 -7.24 -12.20
C ALA A 95 17.61 -7.82 -11.55
N ASP A 96 18.50 -6.94 -11.06
CA ASP A 96 19.74 -7.35 -10.38
C ASP A 96 19.49 -7.95 -8.99
N LEU A 97 18.41 -7.54 -8.32
CA LEU A 97 18.00 -8.05 -7.02
C LEU A 97 17.32 -9.42 -7.06
N TRP A 98 16.75 -9.81 -8.20
CA TRP A 98 15.97 -11.04 -8.28
C TRP A 98 16.84 -12.28 -8.47
N GLU A 99 16.67 -13.24 -7.56
CA GLU A 99 17.23 -14.58 -7.68
C GLU A 99 16.12 -15.65 -7.73
N PRO A 100 16.20 -16.66 -8.61
CA PRO A 100 15.25 -17.76 -8.61
C PRO A 100 15.19 -18.46 -7.24
N GLY A 101 13.99 -18.55 -6.67
CA GLY A 101 13.75 -19.17 -5.36
C GLY A 101 13.77 -18.20 -4.18
N LEU A 102 13.85 -16.89 -4.43
CA LEU A 102 13.70 -15.87 -3.40
C LEU A 102 12.30 -15.95 -2.74
N GLU A 103 12.26 -16.18 -1.42
CA GLU A 103 11.02 -16.34 -0.64
C GLU A 103 10.65 -15.09 0.17
N ARG A 104 11.58 -14.15 0.31
CA ARG A 104 11.43 -12.91 1.09
C ARG A 104 11.84 -11.70 0.26
N PRO A 105 11.36 -10.49 0.59
CA PRO A 105 11.81 -9.30 -0.11
C PRO A 105 13.33 -9.14 -0.07
N ALA A 106 13.90 -8.73 -1.20
CA ALA A 106 15.29 -8.27 -1.29
C ALA A 106 15.27 -6.77 -1.62
N SER A 107 16.24 -6.01 -1.11
CA SER A 107 16.32 -4.58 -1.37
C SER A 107 17.70 -4.11 -1.81
N ALA A 108 17.71 -2.99 -2.53
CA ALA A 108 18.88 -2.19 -2.82
C ALA A 108 18.56 -0.72 -2.53
N THR A 109 19.56 -0.03 -2.00
CA THR A 109 19.49 1.41 -1.78
C THR A 109 19.69 2.16 -3.09
N LEU A 110 18.94 3.24 -3.28
CA LEU A 110 19.08 4.19 -4.35
C LEU A 110 19.63 5.49 -3.77
N GLU A 111 20.57 6.09 -4.49
CA GLU A 111 21.34 7.23 -4.02
C GLU A 111 21.09 8.47 -4.87
N GLU A 112 21.08 9.63 -4.23
CA GLU A 112 21.20 10.95 -4.84
C GLU A 112 22.50 11.58 -4.36
N ASP A 113 23.36 12.04 -5.28
CA ASP A 113 24.68 12.60 -4.96
C ASP A 113 25.55 11.73 -4.01
N GLY A 114 25.32 10.41 -4.02
CA GLY A 114 26.02 9.44 -3.17
C GLY A 114 25.46 9.31 -1.75
N GLU A 115 24.33 9.95 -1.44
CA GLU A 115 23.58 9.76 -0.21
C GLU A 115 22.38 8.82 -0.46
N PRO A 116 22.16 7.79 0.39
CA PRO A 116 21.00 6.92 0.29
C PRO A 116 19.69 7.64 0.62
N VAL A 117 18.79 7.76 -0.36
CA VAL A 117 17.51 8.48 -0.22
C VAL A 117 16.27 7.63 -0.52
N ALA A 118 16.44 6.45 -1.10
CA ALA A 118 15.34 5.52 -1.31
C ALA A 118 15.78 4.06 -1.23
N GLU A 119 14.84 3.15 -1.02
CA GLU A 119 15.06 1.71 -1.12
C GLU A 119 14.11 1.08 -2.12
N CYS A 120 14.68 0.34 -3.08
CA CYS A 120 13.96 -0.49 -4.01
C CYS A 120 13.86 -1.92 -3.47
N PHE A 121 12.64 -2.42 -3.32
CA PHE A 121 12.32 -3.77 -2.86
C PHE A 121 11.76 -4.60 -3.99
N VAL A 122 12.31 -5.80 -4.16
CA VAL A 122 11.72 -6.86 -4.98
C VAL A 122 10.87 -7.75 -4.09
N GLN A 123 9.56 -7.78 -4.34
CA GLN A 123 8.58 -8.56 -3.59
C GLN A 123 8.22 -9.84 -4.36
N PRO A 124 8.64 -11.04 -3.90
CA PRO A 124 8.21 -12.29 -4.51
C PRO A 124 6.68 -12.43 -4.50
N ARG A 125 6.09 -12.93 -5.59
CA ARG A 125 4.63 -13.19 -5.69
C ARG A 125 4.20 -14.47 -4.98
N ALA A 126 5.08 -15.48 -4.90
CA ALA A 126 4.75 -16.79 -4.34
C ALA A 126 4.07 -16.77 -2.95
N PRO A 127 4.47 -15.92 -1.98
CA PRO A 127 3.79 -15.81 -0.69
C PRO A 127 2.49 -14.98 -0.73
N LEU A 128 2.20 -14.27 -1.82
CA LEU A 128 1.04 -13.38 -1.92
C LEU A 128 -0.22 -14.16 -2.30
N PRO A 129 -1.39 -13.80 -1.75
CA PRO A 129 -2.67 -14.33 -2.19
C PRO A 129 -2.83 -14.19 -3.71
N GLY A 130 -3.08 -15.30 -4.41
CA GLY A 130 -3.23 -15.32 -5.87
C GLY A 130 -1.98 -14.88 -6.66
N GLY A 131 -0.85 -14.61 -6.00
CA GLY A 131 0.32 -13.99 -6.65
C GLY A 131 0.14 -12.51 -7.02
N THR A 132 -0.95 -11.87 -6.58
CA THR A 132 -1.32 -10.51 -6.99
C THR A 132 -0.54 -9.48 -6.17
N PHE A 133 0.42 -8.75 -6.75
CA PHE A 133 1.22 -7.78 -5.99
C PHE A 133 0.45 -6.50 -5.66
N VAL A 134 0.12 -5.68 -6.65
CA VAL A 134 -0.62 -4.41 -6.43
C VAL A 134 -1.97 -4.64 -5.72
N PRO A 135 -2.78 -5.65 -6.06
CA PRO A 135 -3.97 -5.96 -5.28
C PRO A 135 -3.69 -6.30 -3.81
N SER A 136 -2.61 -7.02 -3.49
CA SER A 136 -2.22 -7.28 -2.09
C SER A 136 -1.85 -6.00 -1.34
N VAL A 137 -1.23 -5.03 -2.03
CA VAL A 137 -0.93 -3.71 -1.46
C VAL A 137 -2.23 -2.96 -1.18
N LEU A 138 -3.11 -2.83 -2.18
CA LEU A 138 -4.37 -2.07 -2.08
C LEU A 138 -5.36 -2.65 -1.06
N THR A 139 -5.25 -3.95 -0.78
CA THR A 139 -6.06 -4.63 0.23
C THR A 139 -5.43 -4.66 1.62
N GLY A 140 -4.18 -4.19 1.79
CA GLY A 140 -3.46 -4.26 3.06
C GLY A 140 -3.06 -5.69 3.46
N LEU A 141 -3.01 -6.61 2.49
CA LEU A 141 -2.59 -8.01 2.69
C LEU A 141 -1.08 -8.19 2.59
N LEU A 142 -0.37 -7.22 1.98
CA LEU A 142 1.08 -7.13 2.06
C LEU A 142 1.48 -6.42 3.36
N PRO A 143 2.21 -7.06 4.29
CA PRO A 143 2.68 -6.40 5.50
C PRO A 143 3.74 -5.35 5.16
N MET A 144 3.43 -4.07 5.34
CA MET A 144 4.34 -2.96 5.01
C MET A 144 4.66 -2.05 6.19
N GLU A 145 3.95 -2.14 7.32
CA GLU A 145 4.03 -1.11 8.36
C GLU A 145 5.45 -0.91 8.91
N SER A 146 6.25 -1.98 9.03
CA SER A 146 7.66 -1.86 9.42
C SER A 146 8.46 -1.01 8.43
N LEU A 147 8.25 -1.19 7.11
CA LEU A 147 8.92 -0.41 6.06
C LEU A 147 8.39 1.02 5.95
N LEU A 148 7.11 1.24 6.30
CA LEU A 148 6.49 2.57 6.32
C LEU A 148 6.86 3.37 7.59
N THR A 149 7.44 2.71 8.59
CA THR A 149 7.96 3.36 9.81
C THR A 149 9.43 3.71 9.67
N GLU A 150 10.23 2.82 9.09
CA GLU A 150 11.67 3.03 8.93
C GLU A 150 12.22 2.18 7.78
N LEU A 151 12.98 2.81 6.89
CA LEU A 151 13.69 2.11 5.81
C LEU A 151 14.94 1.41 6.37
N PRO A 152 15.08 0.07 6.24
CA PRO A 152 16.11 -0.70 6.95
C PRO A 152 17.56 -0.28 6.70
N ALA A 153 17.89 0.16 5.49
CA ALA A 153 19.24 0.56 5.11
C ALA A 153 19.52 2.05 5.40
N ILE A 154 18.48 2.88 5.49
CA ILE A 154 18.58 4.33 5.62
C ILE A 154 18.36 4.79 7.08
N GLY A 155 17.44 4.13 7.80
CA GLY A 155 17.06 4.50 9.16
C GLY A 155 16.07 5.66 9.24
N GLU A 156 15.42 6.02 8.13
CA GLU A 156 14.44 7.11 8.04
C GLU A 156 13.09 6.60 7.52
N PRO A 157 11.96 7.20 7.93
CA PRO A 157 10.65 6.86 7.39
C PRO A 157 10.52 7.32 5.92
N PRO A 158 9.81 6.55 5.08
CA PRO A 158 9.48 7.02 3.73
C PRO A 158 8.35 8.06 3.78
N THR A 159 8.41 9.06 2.90
CA THR A 159 7.30 9.98 2.63
C THR A 159 6.47 9.54 1.43
N ASN A 160 7.09 8.79 0.51
CA ASN A 160 6.47 8.31 -0.72
C ASN A 160 6.78 6.84 -0.96
N ALA A 161 5.84 6.14 -1.57
CA ALA A 161 5.96 4.75 -1.97
C ALA A 161 5.41 4.60 -3.39
N LEU A 162 6.18 3.97 -4.27
CA LEU A 162 5.74 3.63 -5.62
C LEU A 162 5.71 2.11 -5.78
N PHE A 163 4.55 1.58 -6.14
CA PHE A 163 4.34 0.16 -6.41
C PHE A 163 4.27 -0.08 -7.91
N ILE A 164 5.20 -0.88 -8.43
CA ILE A 164 5.38 -1.13 -9.86
C ILE A 164 5.10 -2.60 -10.13
N ASP A 165 4.17 -2.87 -11.04
CA ASP A 165 3.80 -4.20 -11.50
C ASP A 165 3.87 -4.25 -13.04
N PRO A 166 4.57 -5.23 -13.64
CA PRO A 166 4.65 -5.35 -15.09
C PRO A 166 3.36 -5.82 -15.74
N ASP A 167 2.40 -6.30 -14.94
CA ASP A 167 1.14 -6.84 -15.42
C ASP A 167 -0.03 -6.06 -14.79
N ALA A 168 -1.13 -5.95 -15.54
CA ALA A 168 -2.38 -5.41 -15.04
C ALA A 168 -2.88 -6.18 -13.80
N PRO A 169 -3.61 -5.53 -12.87
CA PRO A 169 -4.15 -6.20 -11.68
C PRO A 169 -5.09 -7.37 -11.97
N ASP A 170 -5.76 -7.36 -13.12
CA ASP A 170 -6.73 -8.36 -13.58
C ASP A 170 -6.12 -9.36 -14.59
N ALA A 171 -4.80 -9.38 -14.72
CA ALA A 171 -4.12 -10.31 -15.62
C ALA A 171 -4.37 -11.79 -15.24
N ASP A 172 -4.63 -12.62 -16.25
CA ASP A 172 -4.80 -14.09 -16.10
C ASP A 172 -3.51 -14.80 -15.63
N GLY A 173 -2.38 -14.10 -15.65
CA GLY A 173 -1.08 -14.59 -15.20
C GLY A 173 -0.02 -13.51 -15.27
N TYR A 174 1.09 -13.72 -14.56
CA TYR A 174 2.13 -12.71 -14.38
C TYR A 174 3.36 -12.99 -15.25
N SER A 175 3.84 -11.97 -15.96
CA SER A 175 5.05 -12.02 -16.77
C SER A 175 6.33 -12.10 -15.92
N ARG A 176 6.27 -11.63 -14.67
CA ARG A 176 7.37 -11.70 -13.70
C ARG A 176 6.95 -12.35 -12.38
N PRO A 177 7.85 -13.10 -11.72
CA PRO A 177 7.56 -13.76 -10.44
C PRO A 177 7.61 -12.81 -9.22
N TYR A 178 7.74 -11.51 -9.44
CA TYR A 178 7.83 -10.48 -8.41
C TYR A 178 7.20 -9.16 -8.88
N GLY A 179 6.80 -8.33 -7.92
CA GLY A 179 6.55 -6.91 -8.11
C GLY A 179 7.61 -6.06 -7.41
N VAL A 180 7.57 -4.74 -7.59
CA VAL A 180 8.57 -3.82 -7.05
C VAL A 180 7.91 -2.73 -6.21
N ALA A 181 8.47 -2.45 -5.04
CA ALA A 181 8.16 -1.25 -4.27
C ALA A 181 9.39 -0.37 -4.20
N VAL A 182 9.28 0.92 -4.49
CA VAL A 182 10.34 1.90 -4.25
C VAL A 182 9.84 2.87 -3.19
N LEU A 183 10.54 2.93 -2.06
CA LEU A 183 10.19 3.77 -0.91
C LEU A 183 11.21 4.90 -0.80
N PHE A 184 10.72 6.13 -0.77
CA PHE A 184 11.53 7.35 -0.86
C PHE A 184 11.44 8.12 0.47
N THR A 185 12.58 8.59 0.97
CA THR A 185 12.63 9.52 2.11
C THR A 185 12.25 10.94 1.66
N ALA A 186 12.18 11.87 2.62
CA ALA A 186 11.90 13.27 2.37
C ALA A 186 12.99 13.97 1.54
N GLU A 187 14.20 13.41 1.47
CA GLU A 187 15.35 14.01 0.75
C GLU A 187 15.45 13.50 -0.70
N ALA A 188 14.57 12.58 -1.13
CA ALA A 188 14.63 11.95 -2.45
C ALA A 188 13.92 12.76 -3.56
N ASP A 189 13.95 14.09 -3.49
CA ASP A 189 13.14 14.97 -4.34
C ASP A 189 13.45 14.78 -5.83
N GLU A 190 14.73 14.66 -6.21
CA GLU A 190 15.14 14.54 -7.62
C GLU A 190 14.84 13.15 -8.18
N LEU A 191 15.17 12.09 -7.44
CA LEU A 191 14.91 10.70 -7.82
C LEU A 191 13.40 10.42 -7.87
N LEU A 192 12.63 10.94 -6.91
CA LEU A 192 11.17 10.84 -6.95
C LEU A 192 10.61 11.52 -8.21
N ALA A 193 11.14 12.69 -8.60
CA ALA A 193 10.73 13.36 -9.82
C ALA A 193 11.07 12.54 -11.08
N GLU A 194 12.25 11.90 -11.13
CA GLU A 194 12.62 11.01 -12.23
C GLU A 194 11.68 9.79 -12.34
N PHE A 195 11.34 9.15 -11.21
CA PHE A 195 10.39 8.04 -11.20
C PHE A 195 8.99 8.50 -11.61
N ARG A 196 8.55 9.67 -11.15
CA ARG A 196 7.26 10.25 -11.56
C ARG A 196 7.18 10.53 -13.04
N GLU A 197 8.24 11.09 -13.63
CA GLU A 197 8.32 11.30 -15.08
C GLU A 197 8.33 9.95 -15.82
N ARG A 198 9.16 9.00 -15.38
CA ARG A 198 9.30 7.69 -16.02
C ARG A 198 7.99 6.91 -16.12
N TYR A 199 7.14 7.00 -15.09
CA TYR A 199 5.88 6.25 -15.00
C TYR A 199 4.64 7.12 -15.21
N ASP A 200 4.79 8.35 -15.72
CA ASP A 200 3.71 9.29 -15.97
C ASP A 200 2.77 9.49 -14.75
N LEU A 201 3.35 9.55 -13.55
CA LEU A 201 2.58 9.57 -12.30
C LEU A 201 1.99 10.97 -12.02
N PRO A 202 0.71 11.07 -11.61
CA PRO A 202 0.11 12.34 -11.26
C PRO A 202 0.64 12.86 -9.92
N THR A 203 0.72 14.18 -9.75
CA THR A 203 1.29 14.77 -8.53
C THR A 203 0.37 14.67 -7.31
N ASP A 204 -0.93 14.90 -7.52
CA ASP A 204 -1.90 15.13 -6.43
C ASP A 204 -3.18 14.29 -6.55
N THR A 205 -3.22 13.30 -7.43
CA THR A 205 -4.42 12.47 -7.68
C THR A 205 -4.18 11.04 -7.22
N ASP A 206 -5.21 10.39 -6.69
CA ASP A 206 -5.18 8.95 -6.44
C ASP A 206 -5.08 8.23 -7.80
N ASN A 207 -3.99 7.51 -8.02
CA ASN A 207 -3.70 6.79 -9.26
C ASN A 207 -3.80 5.27 -9.11
N ARG A 208 -4.47 4.78 -8.06
CA ARG A 208 -4.73 3.35 -7.93
C ARG A 208 -5.39 2.81 -9.21
N PRO A 209 -4.98 1.64 -9.71
CA PRO A 209 -5.62 1.06 -10.87
C PRO A 209 -7.06 0.65 -10.54
N GLU A 210 -7.93 0.75 -11.53
CA GLU A 210 -9.26 0.16 -11.46
C GLU A 210 -9.13 -1.36 -11.65
N TYR A 211 -9.68 -2.15 -10.72
CA TYR A 211 -9.80 -3.61 -10.85
C TYR A 211 -10.90 -4.14 -9.95
N ASP A 212 -11.42 -5.33 -10.25
CA ASP A 212 -12.37 -5.98 -9.34
C ASP A 212 -11.65 -7.02 -8.45
N PRO A 213 -11.42 -6.71 -7.17
CA PRO A 213 -10.80 -7.65 -6.22
C PRO A 213 -11.67 -8.89 -5.94
N TYR A 214 -12.96 -8.86 -6.28
CA TYR A 214 -13.92 -9.93 -5.99
C TYR A 214 -14.35 -10.73 -7.21
N GLY A 215 -13.99 -10.29 -8.42
CA GLY A 215 -14.32 -10.97 -9.68
C GLY A 215 -15.82 -11.15 -9.92
N LEU A 216 -16.61 -10.13 -9.57
CA LEU A 216 -18.08 -10.06 -9.64
C LEU A 216 -18.62 -9.37 -10.90
#